data_AF-A0A6M3K231-F1
#
_entry.id   AF-A0A6M3K231-F1
#
_cell.length_a   1.000
_cell.length_b   1.000
_cell.length_c   1.000
_cell.angle_alpha   90.00
_cell.angle_beta   90.00
_cell.angle_gamma   90.00
#
_symmetry.space_group_name_H-M   'P 1'
#
loop_
_entity.id
_entity.type
_entity.pdbx_description
1 polymer ?
#
loop_
_entity_poly.entity_id
_entity_poly.type
_entity_poly.pdbx_seq_one_letter_code
_entity_poly.pdbx_strand_id
1 'polypeptide(L)'
;MIVVHYAEMTPHACGLYHTTKDLVKAEIGQGIDAHFVDIRSKDGVADLADPGKKDGWLTSSDPSVADDADILVRHTSIPNEMENSGIPVVMAMHGRPESSLLLDEKGEIPVIEAFYNKGQDCRYKAFFTFWKEHLPFWGLIVPEKKLHYVPAMVDLMEWRPGGEKFDLGEHAGNPNILIADIWRDDVTPFKEVMAVAEWIKKECPTARLHIAAAPTGKGANVLWRALRKQGVLGYACGQTKDIKALYEACDVVVSPHQMATRIVREGHAMGKLVIGAADLSWWLDEYKESSITAQKAARKHAEVDFRLSNAGEAAKTIYEGILNEKPTKRKVFIDIGGHLGETVRRFYREVEDARFWEIHSFEPHPVCFRKLCEVTRRMKNVSCYETAMVGHLSAGSRLLFPGNENVGEGSTFCLGKTTGKVDYTNPLEVVTTAIGEFLAWKIQPTEHGVVLKMNIEGAEYELMKAILDENLIVLFSQIYIQTHKHKLHESAFEAHKQLEERFSKAAQEAGVQVFMTEKGMAKFQCSQS
;
A
#
# COMPACT_ATOMS: atom_id res chain seq x y z
N MET A 1 -15.47 -0.78 9.61
CA MET A 1 -14.49 -0.78 8.51
C MET A 1 -13.44 -1.83 8.82
N ILE A 2 -13.02 -2.59 7.83
CA ILE A 2 -11.96 -3.60 7.94
C ILE A 2 -10.68 -3.01 7.36
N VAL A 3 -9.61 -2.98 8.17
CA VAL A 3 -8.31 -2.44 7.76
C VAL A 3 -7.25 -3.54 7.89
N VAL A 4 -6.46 -3.76 6.84
CA VAL A 4 -5.45 -4.83 6.83
C VAL A 4 -4.06 -4.26 6.67
N HIS A 5 -3.22 -4.46 7.68
CA HIS A 5 -1.82 -4.04 7.70
C HIS A 5 -0.91 -5.15 7.21
N TYR A 6 -0.02 -4.82 6.26
CA TYR A 6 1.03 -5.72 5.80
C TYR A 6 2.39 -5.24 6.32
N ALA A 7 3.01 -6.07 7.15
CA ALA A 7 4.36 -5.89 7.67
C ALA A 7 4.98 -7.25 8.02
N GLU A 8 6.31 -7.30 8.11
CA GLU A 8 7.00 -8.50 8.58
C GLU A 8 6.96 -8.59 10.11
N MET A 9 6.46 -9.70 10.63
CA MET A 9 6.35 -9.97 12.06
C MET A 9 7.72 -10.34 12.64
N THR A 10 8.41 -9.34 13.18
CA THR A 10 9.80 -9.43 13.68
C THR A 10 9.90 -8.97 15.13
N PRO A 11 9.28 -9.71 16.08
CA PRO A 11 9.27 -9.32 17.49
C PRO A 11 10.69 -9.14 18.01
N HIS A 12 10.92 -7.99 18.65
CA HIS A 12 12.19 -7.57 19.26
C HIS A 12 13.36 -7.30 18.30
N ALA A 13 13.15 -7.38 16.98
CA ALA A 13 14.22 -7.16 16.00
C ALA A 13 14.05 -5.85 15.21
N CYS A 14 12.82 -5.34 15.06
CA CYS A 14 12.54 -4.20 14.21
C CYS A 14 11.57 -3.19 14.84
N GLY A 15 11.96 -1.91 14.86
CA GLY A 15 11.09 -0.82 15.33
C GLY A 15 9.88 -0.56 14.42
N LEU A 16 9.97 -0.91 13.13
CA LEU A 16 8.86 -0.84 12.18
C LEU A 16 7.73 -1.78 12.61
N TYR A 17 8.07 -3.04 12.92
CA TYR A 17 7.11 -4.05 13.36
C TYR A 17 6.38 -3.58 14.61
N HIS A 18 7.12 -3.16 15.65
CA HIS A 18 6.51 -2.73 16.91
C HIS A 18 5.67 -1.46 16.78
N THR A 19 6.08 -0.52 15.91
CA THR A 19 5.25 0.67 15.61
C THR A 19 3.96 0.26 14.88
N THR A 20 4.03 -0.72 13.98
CA THR A 20 2.86 -1.27 13.29
C THR A 20 1.92 -2.00 14.25
N LYS A 21 2.47 -2.83 15.15
CA LYS A 21 1.71 -3.50 16.22
C LYS A 21 0.96 -2.48 17.06
N ASP A 22 1.61 -1.41 17.53
CA ASP A 22 0.96 -0.36 18.30
C ASP A 22 -0.11 0.39 17.49
N LEU A 23 0.06 0.54 16.17
CA LEU A 23 -0.94 1.15 15.30
C LEU A 23 -2.21 0.31 15.21
N VAL A 24 -2.05 -0.99 14.96
CA VAL A 24 -3.17 -1.94 14.95
C VAL A 24 -3.91 -1.89 16.30
N LYS A 25 -3.18 -1.80 17.42
CA LYS A 25 -3.81 -1.64 18.75
C LYS A 25 -4.59 -0.34 18.88
N ALA A 26 -4.00 0.75 18.42
CA ALA A 26 -4.60 2.08 18.45
C ALA A 26 -5.91 2.14 17.65
N GLU A 27 -5.92 1.53 16.47
CA GLU A 27 -7.07 1.46 15.57
C GLU A 27 -8.20 0.61 16.16
N ILE A 28 -7.89 -0.56 16.72
CA ILE A 28 -8.87 -1.38 17.46
C ILE A 28 -9.51 -0.55 18.58
N GLY A 29 -8.73 0.26 19.29
CA GLY A 29 -9.21 1.19 20.31
C GLY A 29 -10.19 2.25 19.79
N GLN A 30 -10.21 2.52 18.48
CA GLN A 30 -11.15 3.45 17.82
C GLN A 30 -12.35 2.76 17.16
N GLY A 31 -12.51 1.45 17.39
CA GLY A 31 -13.57 0.63 16.81
C GLY A 31 -13.33 0.22 15.36
N ILE A 32 -12.08 0.28 14.88
CA ILE A 32 -11.69 -0.26 13.58
C ILE A 32 -11.44 -1.77 13.72
N ASP A 33 -11.95 -2.56 12.79
CA ASP A 33 -11.62 -3.99 12.69
C ASP A 33 -10.27 -4.14 11.99
N ALA A 34 -9.19 -3.92 12.75
CA ALA A 34 -7.83 -3.86 12.22
C ALA A 34 -7.12 -5.22 12.34
N HIS A 35 -6.55 -5.68 11.23
CA HIS A 35 -5.86 -6.95 11.12
C HIS A 35 -4.39 -6.76 10.75
N PHE A 36 -3.52 -7.64 11.24
CA PHE A 36 -2.12 -7.70 10.86
C PHE A 36 -1.86 -8.96 10.04
N VAL A 37 -1.43 -8.82 8.80
CA VAL A 37 -1.01 -9.92 7.93
C VAL A 37 0.51 -9.93 7.86
N ASP A 38 1.10 -11.04 8.31
CA ASP A 38 2.54 -11.25 8.25
C ASP A 38 2.98 -11.57 6.82
N ILE A 39 4.00 -10.86 6.35
CA ILE A 39 4.58 -11.03 5.03
C ILE A 39 6.08 -11.21 5.14
N ARG A 40 6.63 -12.05 4.25
CA ARG A 40 8.07 -12.19 4.06
C ARG A 40 8.43 -11.60 2.72
N SER A 41 9.40 -10.70 2.68
CA SER A 41 9.94 -10.22 1.41
C SER A 41 11.16 -11.04 1.05
N LYS A 42 11.08 -11.81 -0.03
CA LYS A 42 12.25 -12.49 -0.61
C LYS A 42 12.48 -11.93 -2.00
N ASP A 43 13.68 -11.43 -2.26
CA ASP A 43 14.06 -10.84 -3.56
C ASP A 43 13.12 -9.71 -4.04
N GLY A 44 12.57 -8.94 -3.10
CA GLY A 44 11.63 -7.85 -3.37
C GLY A 44 10.19 -8.28 -3.67
N VAL A 45 9.91 -9.60 -3.67
CA VAL A 45 8.56 -10.15 -3.81
C VAL A 45 8.00 -10.46 -2.42
N ALA A 46 6.80 -9.95 -2.15
CA ALA A 46 6.08 -10.24 -0.93
C ALA A 46 5.43 -11.62 -1.01
N ASP A 47 5.93 -12.56 -0.22
CA ASP A 47 5.30 -13.85 0.03
C ASP A 47 4.50 -13.79 1.33
N LEU A 48 3.32 -14.39 1.31
CA LEU A 48 2.48 -14.52 2.50
C LEU A 48 3.15 -15.48 3.50
N ALA A 49 3.25 -15.06 4.76
CA ALA A 49 3.73 -15.92 5.83
C ALA A 49 2.58 -16.71 6.47
N ASP A 50 2.93 -17.74 7.25
CA ASP A 50 1.93 -18.56 7.95
C ASP A 50 1.12 -17.71 8.95
N PRO A 51 -0.23 -17.78 8.91
CA PRO A 51 -1.08 -17.09 9.87
C PRO A 51 -0.99 -17.71 11.27
N GLY A 52 -1.46 -16.98 12.28
CA GLY A 52 -1.53 -17.48 13.66
C GLY A 52 -0.26 -17.30 14.49
N LYS A 53 0.78 -16.62 13.98
CA LYS A 53 1.96 -16.25 14.77
C LYS A 53 1.57 -15.26 15.86
N LYS A 54 2.12 -15.44 17.07
CA LYS A 54 1.74 -14.67 18.25
C LYS A 54 2.89 -13.83 18.80
N ASP A 55 2.58 -12.62 19.22
CA ASP A 55 3.46 -11.75 20.00
C ASP A 55 2.61 -10.89 20.96
N GLY A 56 2.53 -11.35 22.21
CA GLY A 56 1.68 -10.74 23.23
C GLY A 56 0.19 -10.82 22.85
N TRP A 57 -0.46 -9.66 22.72
CA TRP A 57 -1.88 -9.57 22.34
C TRP A 57 -2.11 -9.73 20.83
N LEU A 58 -1.09 -9.54 19.99
CA LEU A 58 -1.22 -9.59 18.54
C LEU A 58 -1.09 -11.04 18.05
N THR A 59 -2.00 -11.45 17.17
CA THR A 59 -1.91 -12.68 16.39
C THR A 59 -2.01 -12.34 14.91
N SER A 60 -1.09 -12.82 14.07
CA SER A 60 -1.17 -12.62 12.62
C SER A 60 -2.44 -13.27 12.06
N SER A 61 -3.16 -12.52 11.22
CA SER A 61 -4.41 -12.94 10.58
C SER A 61 -4.14 -13.78 9.35
N ASP A 62 -5.13 -14.59 8.96
CA ASP A 62 -5.14 -15.26 7.66
C ASP A 62 -5.16 -14.22 6.53
N PRO A 63 -4.28 -14.32 5.51
CA PRO A 63 -4.25 -13.36 4.41
C PRO A 63 -5.58 -13.17 3.68
N SER A 64 -6.49 -14.16 3.72
CA SER A 64 -7.83 -14.06 3.15
C SER A 64 -8.70 -12.99 3.78
N VAL A 65 -8.39 -12.50 4.99
CA VAL A 65 -9.10 -11.35 5.58
C VAL A 65 -9.01 -10.10 4.71
N ALA A 66 -7.97 -9.99 3.89
CA ALA A 66 -7.79 -8.89 2.96
C ALA A 66 -8.80 -8.90 1.81
N ASP A 67 -9.48 -10.02 1.57
CA ASP A 67 -10.52 -10.13 0.54
C ASP A 67 -11.74 -9.26 0.88
N ASP A 68 -11.99 -9.04 2.16
CA ASP A 68 -13.11 -8.25 2.69
C ASP A 68 -12.67 -6.85 3.19
N ALA A 69 -11.40 -6.49 3.01
CA ALA A 69 -10.86 -5.24 3.52
C ALA A 69 -11.44 -4.01 2.82
N ASP A 70 -11.68 -2.95 3.60
CA ASP A 70 -12.02 -1.62 3.09
C ASP A 70 -10.77 -0.81 2.74
N ILE A 71 -9.66 -1.03 3.48
CA ILE A 71 -8.37 -0.37 3.30
C ILE A 71 -7.23 -1.38 3.49
N LEU A 72 -6.21 -1.30 2.63
CA LEU A 72 -4.93 -1.98 2.83
C LEU A 72 -3.87 -0.98 3.29
N VAL A 73 -3.12 -1.30 4.35
CA VAL A 73 -2.03 -0.46 4.87
C VAL A 73 -0.69 -1.15 4.61
N ARG A 74 0.13 -0.53 3.76
CA ARG A 74 1.47 -0.99 3.44
C ARG A 74 2.49 -0.40 4.41
N HIS A 75 3.14 -1.24 5.21
CA HIS A 75 4.31 -0.81 6.01
C HIS A 75 5.64 -1.25 5.38
N THR A 76 5.67 -2.40 4.70
CA THR A 76 6.85 -2.89 3.95
C THR A 76 6.48 -3.19 2.50
N SER A 77 5.76 -4.28 2.27
CA SER A 77 5.28 -4.71 0.95
C SER A 77 3.84 -5.21 1.03
N ILE A 78 3.19 -5.38 -0.12
CA ILE A 78 1.86 -5.99 -0.26
C ILE A 78 1.97 -6.96 -1.44
N PRO A 79 1.37 -8.16 -1.39
CA PRO A 79 1.32 -9.05 -2.55
C PRO A 79 0.72 -8.33 -3.77
N ASN A 80 1.30 -8.55 -4.96
CA ASN A 80 0.86 -7.86 -6.18
C ASN A 80 -0.64 -8.09 -6.47
N GLU A 81 -1.17 -9.27 -6.15
CA GLU A 81 -2.61 -9.55 -6.28
C GLU A 81 -3.45 -8.58 -5.44
N MET A 82 -3.06 -8.38 -4.18
CA MET A 82 -3.78 -7.50 -3.26
C MET A 82 -3.58 -6.03 -3.60
N GLU A 83 -2.38 -5.63 -4.03
CA GLU A 83 -2.15 -4.27 -4.53
C GLU A 83 -2.98 -3.96 -5.80
N ASN A 84 -3.40 -4.98 -6.56
CA ASN A 84 -4.25 -4.85 -7.75
C ASN A 84 -5.72 -5.25 -7.50
N SER A 85 -6.13 -5.44 -6.24
CA SER A 85 -7.49 -5.85 -5.87
C SER A 85 -8.55 -4.77 -6.11
N GLY A 86 -8.12 -3.51 -6.27
CA GLY A 86 -9.00 -2.35 -6.30
C GLY A 86 -9.32 -1.76 -4.92
N ILE A 87 -8.88 -2.42 -3.85
CA ILE A 87 -8.97 -1.89 -2.49
C ILE A 87 -7.97 -0.72 -2.35
N PRO A 88 -8.37 0.42 -1.80
CA PRO A 88 -7.49 1.55 -1.56
C PRO A 88 -6.28 1.18 -0.73
N VAL A 89 -5.10 1.65 -1.14
CA VAL A 89 -3.86 1.43 -0.42
C VAL A 89 -3.44 2.71 0.31
N VAL A 90 -3.07 2.56 1.57
CA VAL A 90 -2.43 3.59 2.39
C VAL A 90 -0.99 3.16 2.68
N MET A 91 -0.03 4.05 2.52
CA MET A 91 1.38 3.74 2.74
C MET A 91 1.94 4.42 3.99
N ALA A 92 2.50 3.62 4.89
CA ALA A 92 3.17 4.10 6.09
C ALA A 92 4.68 4.30 5.84
N MET A 93 5.15 5.53 6.01
CA MET A 93 6.54 5.92 5.82
C MET A 93 7.28 5.94 7.17
N HIS A 94 7.88 4.78 7.50
CA HIS A 94 8.64 4.56 8.75
C HIS A 94 10.07 5.10 8.73
N GLY A 95 10.66 5.29 7.54
CA GLY A 95 12.04 5.75 7.39
C GLY A 95 12.21 7.24 7.66
N ARG A 96 13.44 7.64 8.01
CA ARG A 96 13.85 9.04 7.90
C ARG A 96 14.15 9.34 6.43
N PRO A 97 13.81 10.54 5.92
CA PRO A 97 14.12 10.92 4.54
C PRO A 97 15.58 10.68 4.15
N GLU A 98 16.52 11.08 5.01
CA GLU A 98 17.96 10.87 4.80
C GLU A 98 18.35 9.39 4.75
N SER A 99 17.86 8.57 5.68
CA SER A 99 18.08 7.12 5.67
C SER A 99 17.62 6.50 4.35
N SER A 100 16.43 6.90 3.88
CA SER A 100 15.85 6.40 2.64
C SER A 100 16.69 6.79 1.44
N LEU A 101 17.16 8.04 1.39
CA LEU A 101 18.04 8.50 0.32
C LEU A 101 19.36 7.72 0.27
N LEU A 102 20.00 7.48 1.42
CA LEU A 102 21.24 6.70 1.46
C LEU A 102 21.05 5.25 0.99
N LEU A 103 19.89 4.63 1.27
CA LEU A 103 19.57 3.29 0.77
C LEU A 103 19.43 3.26 -0.76
N ASP A 104 18.82 4.29 -1.35
CA ASP A 104 18.73 4.47 -2.81
C ASP A 104 20.13 4.68 -3.43
N GLU A 105 20.96 5.56 -2.84
CA GLU A 105 22.31 5.86 -3.35
C GLU A 105 23.23 4.64 -3.35
N LYS A 106 23.08 3.76 -2.37
CA LYS A 106 23.83 2.50 -2.29
C LYS A 106 23.30 1.42 -3.23
N GLY A 107 22.14 1.64 -3.86
CA GLY A 107 21.46 0.66 -4.70
C GLY A 107 20.94 -0.55 -3.91
N GLU A 108 20.74 -0.40 -2.60
CA GLU A 108 20.25 -1.48 -1.74
C GLU A 108 18.74 -1.63 -1.87
N ILE A 109 18.00 -0.55 -1.61
CA ILE A 109 16.54 -0.50 -1.66
C ILE A 109 16.13 0.87 -2.22
N PRO A 110 15.42 0.95 -3.36
CA PRO A 110 15.01 2.21 -3.97
C PRO A 110 13.75 2.79 -3.29
N VAL A 111 13.88 3.20 -2.02
CA VAL A 111 12.80 3.72 -1.19
C VAL A 111 12.25 5.06 -1.70
N ILE A 112 13.12 6.02 -2.06
CA ILE A 112 12.69 7.34 -2.55
C ILE A 112 11.98 7.18 -3.89
N GLU A 113 12.58 6.43 -4.81
CA GLU A 113 11.97 6.11 -6.11
C GLU A 113 10.62 5.40 -5.92
N ALA A 114 10.53 4.43 -5.00
CA ALA A 114 9.29 3.73 -4.71
C ALA A 114 8.22 4.70 -4.19
N PHE A 115 8.53 5.59 -3.25
CA PHE A 115 7.56 6.56 -2.73
C PHE A 115 7.10 7.55 -3.82
N TYR A 116 8.01 8.03 -4.67
CA TYR A 116 7.67 8.88 -5.81
C TYR A 116 6.69 8.17 -6.75
N ASN A 117 7.07 6.97 -7.23
CA ASN A 117 6.27 6.19 -8.17
C ASN A 117 4.90 5.82 -7.59
N LYS A 118 4.84 5.43 -6.30
CA LYS A 118 3.57 5.15 -5.63
C LYS A 118 2.76 6.41 -5.36
N GLY A 119 3.37 7.57 -5.14
CA GLY A 119 2.67 8.84 -5.00
C GLY A 119 1.85 9.20 -6.24
N GLN A 120 2.39 8.87 -7.43
CA GLN A 120 1.70 9.01 -8.72
C GLN A 120 0.71 7.88 -9.01
N ASP A 121 0.81 6.76 -8.30
CA ASP A 121 -0.09 5.62 -8.46
C ASP A 121 -1.46 5.93 -7.87
N CYS A 122 -2.48 5.75 -8.69
CA CYS A 122 -3.85 6.11 -8.34
C CYS A 122 -4.46 5.18 -7.28
N ARG A 123 -3.88 3.98 -7.10
CA ARG A 123 -4.27 2.99 -6.08
C ARG A 123 -3.89 3.44 -4.67
N TYR A 124 -2.83 4.25 -4.56
CA TYR A 124 -2.34 4.79 -3.29
C TYR A 124 -3.07 6.09 -2.97
N LYS A 125 -3.97 6.02 -1.99
CA LYS A 125 -4.87 7.14 -1.63
C LYS A 125 -4.30 8.04 -0.57
N ALA A 126 -3.46 7.49 0.31
CA ALA A 126 -2.81 8.26 1.35
C ALA A 126 -1.42 7.69 1.65
N PHE A 127 -0.57 8.58 2.13
CA PHE A 127 0.73 8.33 2.69
C PHE A 127 0.73 8.98 4.05
N PHE A 128 1.31 8.33 5.05
CA PHE A 128 1.51 8.98 6.33
C PHE A 128 2.88 8.70 6.88
N THR A 129 3.36 9.64 7.68
CA THR A 129 4.58 9.49 8.48
C THR A 129 4.27 9.68 9.95
N PHE A 130 5.09 9.09 10.80
CA PHE A 130 4.94 9.19 12.25
C PHE A 130 5.59 10.43 12.87
N TRP A 131 6.33 11.20 12.06
CA TRP A 131 7.11 12.35 12.53
C TRP A 131 6.73 13.58 11.71
N LYS A 132 6.21 14.59 12.40
CA LYS A 132 5.70 15.81 11.76
C LYS A 132 6.82 16.55 11.01
N GLU A 133 8.04 16.46 11.53
CA GLU A 133 9.25 17.03 10.98
C GLU A 133 9.62 16.43 9.62
N HIS A 134 9.12 15.23 9.29
CA HIS A 134 9.36 14.61 7.99
C HIS A 134 8.42 15.10 6.88
N LEU A 135 7.30 15.77 7.22
CA LEU A 135 6.31 16.22 6.23
C LEU A 135 6.90 17.13 5.14
N PRO A 136 7.75 18.15 5.44
CA PRO A 136 8.30 19.00 4.38
C PRO A 136 9.16 18.24 3.37
N PHE A 137 9.85 17.18 3.81
CA PHE A 137 10.69 16.37 2.93
C PHE A 137 9.84 15.44 2.08
N TRP A 138 8.88 14.73 2.70
CA TRP A 138 8.01 13.83 1.97
C TRP A 138 7.06 14.55 1.01
N GLY A 139 6.66 15.79 1.32
CA GLY A 139 5.83 16.63 0.45
C GLY A 139 6.49 17.03 -0.87
N LEU A 140 7.82 16.89 -0.99
CA LEU A 140 8.54 17.08 -2.25
C LEU A 140 8.44 15.86 -3.19
N ILE A 141 8.10 14.70 -2.64
CA ILE A 141 8.12 13.41 -3.35
C ILE A 141 6.70 12.88 -3.57
N VAL A 142 5.84 13.04 -2.57
CA VAL A 142 4.45 12.60 -2.55
C VAL A 142 3.54 13.81 -2.69
N PRO A 143 2.47 13.75 -3.51
CA PRO A 143 1.50 14.83 -3.60
C PRO A 143 0.96 15.24 -2.23
N GLU A 144 1.03 16.54 -1.91
CA GLU A 144 0.65 17.08 -0.60
C GLU A 144 -0.75 16.65 -0.15
N LYS A 145 -1.72 16.60 -1.07
CA LYS A 145 -3.11 16.16 -0.81
C LYS A 145 -3.22 14.72 -0.29
N LYS A 146 -2.21 13.87 -0.53
CA LYS A 146 -2.16 12.48 -0.09
C LYS A 146 -1.27 12.32 1.14
N LEU A 147 -0.56 13.35 1.60
CA LEU A 147 0.42 13.25 2.67
C LEU A 147 -0.19 13.65 4.01
N HIS A 148 -0.14 12.74 4.97
CA HIS A 148 -0.73 12.90 6.29
C HIS A 148 0.29 12.66 7.40
N TYR A 149 -0.07 13.10 8.61
CA TYR A 149 0.67 12.85 9.83
C TYR A 149 -0.17 11.99 10.77
N VAL A 150 0.43 10.90 11.25
CA VAL A 150 -0.14 10.04 12.30
C VAL A 150 0.82 10.10 13.47
N PRO A 151 0.47 10.66 14.64
CA PRO A 151 1.41 10.80 15.74
C PRO A 151 2.07 9.47 16.13
N ALA A 152 3.40 9.47 16.30
CA ALA A 152 4.13 8.32 16.79
C ALA A 152 3.63 7.94 18.20
N MET A 153 3.30 6.67 18.40
CA MET A 153 2.65 6.18 19.62
C MET A 153 3.42 5.03 20.27
N VAL A 154 3.13 4.74 21.53
CA VAL A 154 3.66 3.58 22.23
C VAL A 154 2.59 3.00 23.14
N ASP A 155 2.52 1.68 23.25
CA ASP A 155 1.61 1.02 24.18
C ASP A 155 2.04 1.28 25.63
N LEU A 156 1.47 2.32 26.26
CA LEU A 156 1.78 2.74 27.63
C LEU A 156 1.42 1.69 28.70
N MET A 157 0.61 0.68 28.36
CA MET A 157 0.30 -0.44 29.26
C MET A 157 1.37 -1.52 29.18
N GLU A 158 1.90 -1.78 27.98
CA GLU A 158 3.05 -2.66 27.78
C GLU A 158 4.32 -2.00 28.33
N TRP A 159 4.54 -0.72 28.05
CA TRP A 159 5.70 0.06 28.47
C TRP A 159 5.36 0.89 29.70
N ARG A 160 5.38 0.23 30.86
CA ARG A 160 5.17 0.85 32.17
C ARG A 160 6.29 0.47 33.13
N PRO A 161 6.69 1.40 34.03
CA PRO A 161 7.62 1.11 35.12
C PRO A 161 7.10 0.03 36.08
N GLY A 162 8.02 -0.55 36.86
CA GLY A 162 7.72 -1.54 37.89
C GLY A 162 7.74 -2.99 37.41
N GLY A 163 8.35 -3.27 36.25
CA GLY A 163 8.57 -4.62 35.73
C GLY A 163 9.81 -5.31 36.31
N GLU A 164 10.13 -6.47 35.72
CA GLU A 164 11.38 -7.19 35.99
C GLU A 164 12.58 -6.32 35.58
N LYS A 165 13.59 -6.26 36.46
CA LYS A 165 14.86 -5.57 36.20
C LYS A 165 15.87 -6.56 35.66
N PHE A 166 16.57 -6.16 34.60
CA PHE A 166 17.72 -6.91 34.12
C PHE A 166 18.82 -6.90 35.20
N ASP A 167 19.36 -8.06 35.53
CA ASP A 167 20.46 -8.14 36.50
C ASP A 167 21.77 -7.71 35.85
N LEU A 168 22.25 -6.52 36.23
CA LEU A 168 23.52 -5.98 35.74
C LEU A 168 24.72 -6.54 36.49
N GLY A 169 24.53 -7.23 37.63
CA GLY A 169 25.60 -7.85 38.41
C GLY A 169 26.79 -6.92 38.68
N GLU A 170 28.00 -7.43 38.41
CA GLU A 170 29.25 -6.66 38.54
C GLU A 170 29.41 -5.53 37.51
N HIS A 171 28.53 -5.46 36.51
CA HIS A 171 28.53 -4.42 35.48
C HIS A 171 27.64 -3.22 35.85
N ALA A 172 26.97 -3.26 37.00
CA ALA A 172 26.15 -2.15 37.48
C ALA A 172 27.01 -0.92 37.84
N GLY A 173 26.42 0.25 37.62
CA GLY A 173 26.93 1.56 37.98
C GLY A 173 25.93 2.39 38.77
N ASN A 174 26.35 3.60 39.11
CA ASN A 174 25.51 4.62 39.72
C ASN A 174 25.88 6.01 39.17
N PRO A 175 25.10 6.55 38.21
CA PRO A 175 23.94 5.94 37.53
C PRO A 175 24.30 4.89 36.47
N ASN A 176 23.30 4.09 36.07
CA ASN A 176 23.31 3.24 34.88
C ASN A 176 22.72 4.00 33.67
N ILE A 177 23.50 4.14 32.61
CA ILE A 177 23.14 4.90 31.40
C ILE A 177 22.97 3.94 30.23
N LEU A 178 21.81 3.95 29.57
CA LEU A 178 21.52 3.07 28.43
C LEU A 178 21.57 3.83 27.10
N ILE A 179 22.27 3.27 26.11
CA ILE A 179 22.10 3.59 24.69
C ILE A 179 21.52 2.34 24.01
N ALA A 180 20.35 2.47 23.38
CA ALA A 180 19.65 1.35 22.76
C ALA A 180 19.38 1.54 21.26
N ASP A 181 19.89 2.64 20.68
CA ASP A 181 19.72 2.92 19.26
C ASP A 181 20.55 1.99 18.37
N ILE A 182 19.91 1.54 17.29
CA ILE A 182 20.58 0.74 16.25
C ILE A 182 21.56 1.64 15.50
N TRP A 183 22.77 1.13 15.31
CA TRP A 183 23.82 1.82 14.56
C TRP A 183 23.51 1.72 13.06
N ARG A 184 23.27 2.87 12.43
CA ARG A 184 22.99 3.00 11.00
C ARG A 184 23.97 4.00 10.37
N ASP A 185 24.02 4.00 9.04
CA ASP A 185 24.92 4.91 8.32
C ASP A 185 24.54 6.37 8.48
N ASP A 186 23.23 6.67 8.50
CA ASP A 186 22.71 8.03 8.64
C ASP A 186 22.71 8.51 10.10
N VAL A 187 22.53 7.63 11.08
CA VAL A 187 22.77 7.95 12.50
C VAL A 187 23.45 6.81 13.23
N THR A 188 24.55 7.16 13.88
CA THR A 188 25.31 6.34 14.79
C THR A 188 25.37 6.99 16.16
N PRO A 189 25.16 6.25 17.27
CA PRO A 189 25.30 6.78 18.61
C PRO A 189 26.77 6.91 19.06
N PHE A 190 27.73 6.89 18.13
CA PHE A 190 29.16 6.93 18.45
C PHE A 190 29.55 8.19 19.24
N LYS A 191 29.00 9.36 18.88
CA LYS A 191 29.33 10.62 19.57
C LYS A 191 28.81 10.59 21.01
N GLU A 192 27.62 10.06 21.21
CA GLU A 192 26.94 9.89 22.49
C GLU A 192 27.72 8.91 23.37
N VAL A 193 28.17 7.78 22.82
CA VAL A 193 29.05 6.83 23.52
C VAL A 193 30.31 7.53 24.02
N MET A 194 30.98 8.31 23.17
CA MET A 194 32.23 8.99 23.54
C MET A 194 32.00 10.11 24.55
N ALA A 195 30.91 10.88 24.41
CA ALA A 195 30.55 11.94 25.34
C ALA A 195 30.21 11.39 26.73
N VAL A 196 29.38 10.34 26.80
CA VAL A 196 29.07 9.66 28.06
C VAL A 196 30.33 9.06 28.67
N ALA A 197 31.18 8.40 27.88
CA ALA A 197 32.43 7.83 28.37
C ALA A 197 33.35 8.89 29.00
N GLU A 198 33.47 10.05 28.36
CA GLU A 198 34.30 11.14 28.86
C GLU A 198 33.74 11.75 30.15
N TRP A 199 32.43 11.93 30.23
CA TRP A 199 31.76 12.39 31.46
C TRP A 199 31.92 11.40 32.61
N ILE A 200 31.73 10.10 32.36
CA ILE A 200 31.95 9.05 33.39
C ILE A 200 33.37 9.17 33.95
N LYS A 201 34.37 9.37 33.10
CA LYS A 201 35.77 9.47 33.54
C LYS A 201 36.06 10.72 34.35
N LYS A 202 35.50 11.87 33.96
CA LYS A 202 35.82 13.16 34.57
C LYS A 202 34.97 13.48 35.78
N GLU A 203 33.66 13.20 35.68
CA GLU A 203 32.66 13.74 36.59
C GLU A 203 31.98 12.66 37.44
N CYS A 204 31.81 11.43 36.92
CA CYS A 204 31.10 10.37 37.65
C CYS A 204 31.69 8.95 37.43
N PRO A 205 32.85 8.63 38.06
CA PRO A 205 33.53 7.33 37.85
C PRO A 205 32.75 6.09 38.31
N THR A 206 31.70 6.28 39.11
CA THR A 206 30.79 5.22 39.57
C THR A 206 29.73 4.85 38.54
N ALA A 207 29.48 5.71 37.56
CA ALA A 207 28.49 5.46 36.51
C ALA A 207 28.95 4.39 35.52
N ARG A 208 28.00 3.74 34.85
CA ARG A 208 28.27 2.74 33.82
C ARG A 208 27.44 3.00 32.57
N LEU A 209 28.09 2.88 31.42
CA LEU A 209 27.45 2.91 30.10
C LEU A 209 27.05 1.49 29.69
N HIS A 210 25.79 1.32 29.33
CA HIS A 210 25.21 0.10 28.80
C HIS A 210 24.76 0.30 27.35
N ILE A 211 24.97 -0.69 26.50
CA ILE A 211 24.67 -0.61 25.07
C ILE A 211 23.82 -1.81 24.65
N ALA A 212 22.60 -1.54 24.19
CA ALA A 212 21.80 -2.50 23.43
C ALA A 212 21.94 -2.21 21.94
N ALA A 213 21.83 -3.23 21.09
CA ALA A 213 22.10 -3.16 19.66
C ALA A 213 23.53 -2.69 19.31
N ALA A 214 24.51 -3.07 20.13
CA ALA A 214 25.92 -2.80 19.90
C ALA A 214 26.38 -3.46 18.58
N PRO A 215 27.07 -2.73 17.69
CA PRO A 215 27.59 -3.29 16.45
C PRO A 215 28.65 -4.33 16.74
N THR A 216 28.68 -5.35 15.88
CA THR A 216 29.72 -6.37 15.86
C THR A 216 30.72 -6.05 14.76
N GLY A 217 32.02 -6.07 15.07
CA GLY A 217 33.06 -5.81 14.08
C GLY A 217 34.40 -5.53 14.72
N LYS A 218 35.50 -5.58 13.95
CA LYS A 218 36.85 -5.39 14.49
C LYS A 218 36.99 -4.04 15.22
N GLY A 219 36.53 -2.95 14.61
CA GLY A 219 36.57 -1.62 15.21
C GLY A 219 35.72 -1.51 16.48
N ALA A 220 34.46 -1.97 16.43
CA ALA A 220 33.56 -1.97 17.58
C ALA A 220 34.11 -2.80 18.75
N ASN A 221 34.65 -3.99 18.48
CA ASN A 221 35.24 -4.85 19.51
C ASN A 221 36.45 -4.21 20.20
N VAL A 222 37.26 -3.45 19.45
CA VAL A 222 38.38 -2.68 20.02
C VAL A 222 37.85 -1.57 20.93
N LEU A 223 36.83 -0.84 20.49
CA LEU A 223 36.18 0.21 21.28
C LEU A 223 35.60 -0.35 22.59
N TRP A 224 34.82 -1.44 22.53
CA TRP A 224 34.21 -2.06 23.72
C TRP A 224 35.25 -2.54 24.72
N ARG A 225 36.34 -3.15 24.24
CA ARG A 225 37.45 -3.56 25.11
C ARG A 225 38.14 -2.35 25.76
N ALA A 226 38.36 -1.27 25.00
CA ALA A 226 38.99 -0.06 25.51
C ALA A 226 38.14 0.65 26.57
N LEU A 227 36.82 0.73 26.37
CA LEU A 227 35.89 1.31 27.36
C LEU A 227 35.77 0.43 28.61
N ARG A 228 35.71 -0.90 28.45
CA ARG A 228 35.69 -1.84 29.59
C ARG A 228 36.96 -1.77 30.43
N LYS A 229 38.13 -1.70 29.79
CA LYS A 229 39.42 -1.55 30.49
C LYS A 229 39.49 -0.25 31.31
N GLN A 230 38.79 0.80 30.87
CA GLN A 230 38.68 2.07 31.59
C GLN A 230 37.60 2.07 32.68
N GLY A 231 36.90 0.96 32.90
CA GLY A 231 35.80 0.88 33.87
C GLY A 231 34.55 1.66 33.46
N VAL A 232 34.45 2.09 32.20
CA VAL A 232 33.34 2.90 31.69
C VAL A 232 32.17 2.04 31.24
N LEU A 233 32.47 0.96 30.49
CA LEU A 233 31.46 0.09 29.89
C LEU A 233 30.98 -0.95 30.91
N GLY A 234 29.67 -0.98 31.14
CA GLY A 234 28.97 -2.07 31.83
C GLY A 234 28.56 -3.16 30.84
N TYR A 235 27.25 -3.31 30.64
CA TYR A 235 26.65 -4.34 29.78
C TYR A 235 26.59 -3.90 28.31
N ALA A 236 27.04 -4.74 27.38
CA ALA A 236 26.93 -4.47 25.94
C ALA A 236 26.50 -5.72 25.19
N CYS A 237 25.41 -5.64 24.43
CA CYS A 237 24.86 -6.74 23.65
C CYS A 237 24.40 -6.29 22.27
N GLY A 238 24.16 -7.25 21.36
CA GLY A 238 23.42 -6.99 20.13
C GLY A 238 21.96 -6.63 20.39
N GLN A 239 21.08 -6.86 19.42
CA GLN A 239 19.64 -6.74 19.65
C GLN A 239 19.20 -7.75 20.73
N THR A 240 18.29 -7.33 21.60
CA THR A 240 17.84 -8.15 22.75
C THR A 240 16.33 -8.08 22.93
N LYS A 241 15.74 -9.21 23.30
CA LYS A 241 14.33 -9.31 23.72
C LYS A 241 14.08 -8.72 25.10
N ASP A 242 15.13 -8.59 25.91
CA ASP A 242 15.06 -8.14 27.31
C ASP A 242 15.20 -6.62 27.44
N ILE A 243 14.98 -5.88 26.34
CA ILE A 243 15.18 -4.42 26.30
C ILE A 243 14.33 -3.68 27.34
N LYS A 244 13.12 -4.16 27.62
CA LYS A 244 12.26 -3.60 28.67
C LYS A 244 12.88 -3.76 30.06
N ALA A 245 13.47 -4.92 30.35
CA ALA A 245 14.16 -5.17 31.61
C ALA A 245 15.43 -4.33 31.74
N LEU A 246 16.11 -4.06 30.63
CA LEU A 246 17.24 -3.13 30.59
C LEU A 246 16.81 -1.68 30.89
N TYR A 247 15.70 -1.22 30.32
CA TYR A 247 15.14 0.09 30.70
C TYR A 247 14.89 0.15 32.21
N GLU A 248 14.31 -0.89 32.81
CA GLU A 248 14.07 -0.95 34.26
C GLU A 248 15.35 -0.90 35.10
N ALA A 249 16.42 -1.54 34.62
CA ALA A 249 17.73 -1.57 35.28
C ALA A 249 18.53 -0.28 35.12
N CYS A 250 18.21 0.55 34.11
CA CYS A 250 18.91 1.81 33.84
C CYS A 250 18.16 3.03 34.39
N ASP A 251 18.93 4.07 34.72
CA ASP A 251 18.42 5.32 35.30
C ASP A 251 18.13 6.37 34.21
N VAL A 252 18.95 6.36 33.16
CA VAL A 252 18.95 7.34 32.07
C VAL A 252 19.08 6.64 30.73
N VAL A 253 18.41 7.17 29.72
CA VAL A 253 18.52 6.72 28.32
C VAL A 253 19.15 7.85 27.53
N VAL A 254 20.16 7.54 26.72
CA VAL A 254 20.80 8.49 25.82
C VAL A 254 20.51 8.04 24.39
N SER A 255 20.06 8.96 23.56
CA SER A 255 19.76 8.72 22.15
C SER A 255 20.39 9.80 21.27
N PRO A 256 20.93 9.45 20.09
CA PRO A 256 21.37 10.44 19.12
C PRO A 256 20.19 11.22 18.51
N HIS A 257 18.96 10.78 18.76
CA HIS A 257 17.76 11.35 18.15
C HIS A 257 17.12 12.43 19.01
N GLN A 258 16.63 13.48 18.36
CA GLN A 258 15.78 14.54 18.94
C GLN A 258 14.30 14.37 18.57
N MET A 259 13.98 13.35 17.78
CA MET A 259 12.62 13.02 17.35
C MET A 259 12.08 11.85 18.18
N ALA A 260 10.76 11.66 18.17
CA ALA A 260 10.06 10.57 18.84
C ALA A 260 10.34 9.19 18.19
N THR A 261 11.59 8.73 18.19
CA THR A 261 11.96 7.38 17.77
C THR A 261 11.37 6.35 18.73
N ARG A 262 11.47 5.07 18.35
CA ARG A 262 11.01 3.99 19.25
C ARG A 262 11.72 4.04 20.61
N ILE A 263 13.03 4.21 20.62
CA ILE A 263 13.85 4.25 21.85
C ILE A 263 13.45 5.42 22.75
N VAL A 264 13.20 6.60 22.16
CA VAL A 264 12.76 7.80 22.89
C VAL A 264 11.37 7.58 23.49
N ARG A 265 10.41 7.07 22.70
CA ARG A 265 9.04 6.80 23.15
C ARG A 265 9.01 5.75 24.27
N GLU A 266 9.70 4.63 24.09
CA GLU A 266 9.79 3.55 25.09
C GLU A 266 10.48 4.03 26.36
N GLY A 267 11.58 4.79 26.25
CA GLY A 267 12.27 5.39 27.39
C GLY A 267 11.35 6.29 28.22
N HIS A 268 10.66 7.24 27.57
CA HIS A 268 9.70 8.10 28.25
C HIS A 268 8.52 7.31 28.85
N ALA A 269 8.00 6.31 28.14
CA ALA A 269 6.94 5.44 28.65
C ALA A 269 7.40 4.67 29.90
N MET A 270 8.64 4.19 29.95
CA MET A 270 9.25 3.58 31.13
C MET A 270 9.64 4.59 32.22
N GLY A 271 9.22 5.86 32.07
CA GLY A 271 9.51 6.94 33.03
C GLY A 271 10.99 7.29 33.11
N LYS A 272 11.77 6.96 32.07
CA LYS A 272 13.21 7.25 32.03
C LYS A 272 13.45 8.64 31.50
N LEU A 273 14.47 9.29 32.04
CA LEU A 273 14.99 10.52 31.45
C LEU A 273 15.70 10.15 30.16
N VAL A 274 15.25 10.73 29.05
CA VAL A 274 15.84 10.54 27.72
C VAL A 274 16.61 11.80 27.37
N ILE A 275 17.89 11.66 27.01
CA ILE A 275 18.76 12.76 26.60
C ILE A 275 19.03 12.62 25.11
N GLY A 276 18.64 13.63 24.33
CA GLY A 276 18.95 13.75 22.91
C GLY A 276 20.32 14.40 22.66
N ALA A 277 20.86 14.23 21.46
CA ALA A 277 22.19 14.73 21.08
C ALA A 277 22.43 16.24 21.28
N ALA A 278 21.40 17.10 21.18
CA ALA A 278 21.57 18.55 21.39
C ALA A 278 21.71 18.95 22.87
N ASP A 279 21.20 18.13 23.77
CA ASP A 279 21.06 18.49 25.19
C ASP A 279 22.18 17.91 26.06
N LEU A 280 23.09 17.15 25.44
CA LEU A 280 24.16 16.44 26.15
C LEU A 280 25.11 17.38 26.88
N SER A 281 25.38 18.59 26.38
CA SER A 281 26.29 19.52 27.08
C SER A 281 25.63 20.17 28.29
N TRP A 282 24.34 20.51 28.22
CA TRP A 282 23.60 21.17 29.29
C TRP A 282 23.24 20.20 30.42
N TRP A 283 22.87 18.96 30.09
CA TRP A 283 22.42 17.99 31.09
C TRP A 283 23.52 17.53 32.06
N LEU A 284 24.78 17.44 31.59
CA LEU A 284 25.89 16.96 32.41
C LEU A 284 26.14 17.85 33.64
N ASP A 285 25.69 19.12 33.57
CA ASP A 285 25.83 20.10 34.65
C ASP A 285 24.67 20.05 35.67
N GLU A 286 23.44 19.70 35.24
CA GLU A 286 22.21 19.79 36.07
C GLU A 286 21.74 18.47 36.74
N TYR A 287 22.33 17.31 36.41
CA TYR A 287 21.88 16.01 36.93
C TYR A 287 21.82 15.88 38.46
N LYS A 288 22.47 16.81 39.19
CA LYS A 288 22.60 16.77 40.66
C LYS A 288 21.31 17.09 41.43
N GLU A 289 20.26 17.68 40.83
CA GLU A 289 19.13 18.22 41.62
C GLU A 289 17.68 17.71 41.38
N SER A 290 17.32 16.89 40.38
CA SER A 290 15.91 16.42 40.31
C SER A 290 15.55 15.17 39.47
N SER A 291 16.22 14.02 39.68
CA SER A 291 15.92 12.78 38.93
C SER A 291 14.45 12.35 38.97
N ILE A 292 13.77 12.46 40.11
CA ILE A 292 12.35 12.06 40.26
C ILE A 292 11.42 13.00 39.47
N THR A 293 11.68 14.31 39.48
CA THR A 293 10.87 15.29 38.75
C THR A 293 11.00 15.08 37.24
N ALA A 294 12.23 14.85 36.76
CA ALA A 294 12.50 14.56 35.36
C ALA A 294 11.84 13.26 34.89
N GLN A 295 11.87 12.19 35.69
CA GLN A 295 11.19 10.92 35.38
C GLN A 295 9.66 11.10 35.29
N LYS A 296 9.05 11.84 36.23
CA LYS A 296 7.61 12.17 36.16
C LYS A 296 7.26 13.01 34.94
N ALA A 297 8.10 13.98 34.59
CA ALA A 297 7.93 14.81 33.40
C ALA A 297 8.01 13.98 32.11
N ALA A 298 9.00 13.08 32.01
CA ALA A 298 9.16 12.14 30.90
C ALA A 298 7.92 11.26 30.70
N ARG A 299 7.40 10.66 31.79
CA ARG A 299 6.17 9.85 31.70
C ARG A 299 4.97 10.69 31.27
N LYS A 300 4.81 11.89 31.84
CA LYS A 300 3.74 12.81 31.46
C LYS A 300 3.82 13.20 29.98
N HIS A 301 5.02 13.41 29.45
CA HIS A 301 5.24 13.68 28.03
C HIS A 301 4.77 12.50 27.15
N ALA A 302 5.18 11.27 27.47
CA ALA A 302 4.68 10.08 26.77
C ALA A 302 3.15 9.92 26.87
N GLU A 303 2.59 10.23 28.04
CA GLU A 303 1.15 10.21 28.28
C GLU A 303 0.39 11.31 27.56
N VAL A 304 1.03 12.34 27.00
CA VAL A 304 0.34 13.37 26.21
C VAL A 304 0.57 13.12 24.72
N ASP A 305 1.84 12.90 24.35
CA ASP A 305 2.29 12.97 22.96
C ASP A 305 2.29 11.61 22.26
N PHE A 306 2.39 10.48 22.99
CA PHE A 306 2.53 9.14 22.40
C PHE A 306 1.32 8.22 22.65
N ARG A 307 0.14 8.81 22.92
CA ARG A 307 -1.10 8.04 23.15
C ARG A 307 -1.51 7.25 21.92
N LEU A 308 -1.88 5.98 22.12
CA LEU A 308 -2.53 5.16 21.10
C LEU A 308 -3.80 5.84 20.54
N SER A 309 -4.59 6.50 21.39
CA SER A 309 -5.83 7.16 20.95
C SER A 309 -5.61 8.20 19.85
N ASN A 310 -4.56 9.01 19.97
CA ASN A 310 -4.27 10.09 19.01
C ASN A 310 -3.87 9.51 17.64
N ALA A 311 -3.06 8.44 17.64
CA ALA A 311 -2.65 7.78 16.40
C ALA A 311 -3.82 7.07 15.73
N GLY A 312 -4.64 6.38 16.52
CA GLY A 312 -5.84 5.70 16.02
C GLY A 312 -6.86 6.68 15.44
N GLU A 313 -7.11 7.82 16.10
CA GLU A 313 -8.04 8.85 15.61
C GLU A 313 -7.54 9.48 14.31
N ALA A 314 -6.24 9.76 14.21
CA ALA A 314 -5.62 10.26 12.99
C ALA A 314 -5.73 9.25 11.83
N ALA A 315 -5.41 7.98 12.08
CA ALA A 315 -5.55 6.91 11.09
C ALA A 315 -7.01 6.74 10.63
N LYS A 316 -7.96 6.69 11.59
CA LYS A 316 -9.39 6.63 11.31
C LYS A 316 -9.87 7.77 10.43
N THR A 317 -9.43 9.01 10.71
CA THR A 317 -9.78 10.19 9.91
C THR A 317 -9.31 10.04 8.47
N ILE A 318 -8.10 9.52 8.25
CA ILE A 318 -7.57 9.24 6.90
C ILE A 318 -8.45 8.20 6.21
N TYR A 319 -8.77 7.08 6.88
CA TYR A 319 -9.57 6.00 6.30
C TYR A 319 -10.99 6.43 5.97
N GLU A 320 -11.66 7.13 6.88
CA GLU A 320 -12.99 7.68 6.66
C GLU A 320 -12.98 8.71 5.52
N GLY A 321 -11.95 9.54 5.40
CA GLY A 321 -11.78 10.45 4.27
C GLY A 321 -11.71 9.70 2.93
N ILE A 322 -10.94 8.60 2.89
CA ILE A 322 -10.82 7.74 1.70
C ILE A 322 -12.13 7.03 1.37
N LEU A 323 -12.88 6.57 2.37
CA LEU A 323 -14.13 5.79 2.15
C LEU A 323 -15.35 6.68 1.90
N ASN A 324 -15.36 7.91 2.43
CA ASN A 324 -16.46 8.86 2.26
C ASN A 324 -16.33 9.74 1.00
N GLU A 325 -15.19 9.67 0.31
CA GLU A 325 -15.03 10.30 -1.00
C GLU A 325 -16.12 9.75 -1.94
N LYS A 326 -17.04 10.62 -2.39
CA LYS A 326 -18.08 10.24 -3.35
C LYS A 326 -17.79 10.91 -4.67
N PRO A 327 -17.89 10.19 -5.81
CA PRO A 327 -17.88 10.87 -7.08
C PRO A 327 -19.09 11.82 -7.16
N THR A 328 -18.88 12.99 -7.73
CA THR A 328 -19.95 13.99 -7.89
C THR A 328 -20.94 13.61 -9.00
N LYS A 329 -20.59 12.64 -9.86
CA LYS A 329 -21.38 12.18 -10.99
C LYS A 329 -21.30 10.65 -11.11
N ARG A 330 -22.40 10.01 -11.53
CA ARG A 330 -22.41 8.58 -11.92
C ARG A 330 -21.48 8.41 -13.12
N LYS A 331 -20.60 7.42 -13.07
CA LYS A 331 -19.69 7.02 -14.15
C LYS A 331 -19.89 5.55 -14.43
N VAL A 332 -19.91 5.16 -15.71
CA VAL A 332 -20.20 3.78 -16.11
C VAL A 332 -19.10 3.30 -17.06
N PHE A 333 -18.55 2.12 -16.80
CA PHE A 333 -17.58 1.47 -17.67
C PHE A 333 -18.17 0.18 -18.23
N ILE A 334 -18.25 0.09 -19.55
CA ILE A 334 -18.81 -1.04 -20.29
C ILE A 334 -17.66 -1.76 -21.00
N ASP A 335 -17.36 -2.97 -20.56
CA ASP A 335 -16.30 -3.83 -21.10
C ASP A 335 -16.90 -4.96 -21.91
N ILE A 336 -16.86 -4.85 -23.24
CA ILE A 336 -17.34 -5.88 -24.16
C ILE A 336 -16.15 -6.76 -24.58
N GLY A 337 -16.28 -8.07 -24.36
CA GLY A 337 -15.19 -9.05 -24.50
C GLY A 337 -14.30 -9.04 -23.27
N GLY A 338 -14.89 -9.30 -22.10
CA GLY A 338 -14.21 -9.27 -20.81
C GLY A 338 -13.13 -10.34 -20.66
N HIS A 339 -13.23 -11.45 -21.40
CA HIS A 339 -12.31 -12.58 -21.41
C HIS A 339 -11.98 -13.09 -20.00
N LEU A 340 -10.73 -12.96 -19.52
CA LEU A 340 -10.35 -13.39 -18.17
C LEU A 340 -10.32 -12.23 -17.16
N GLY A 341 -10.90 -11.07 -17.50
CA GLY A 341 -10.99 -9.89 -16.63
C GLY A 341 -9.73 -9.02 -16.60
N GLU A 342 -8.81 -9.16 -17.56
CA GLU A 342 -7.62 -8.31 -17.69
C GLU A 342 -7.97 -6.83 -17.83
N THR A 343 -9.02 -6.55 -18.60
CA THR A 343 -9.47 -5.18 -18.87
C THR A 343 -9.99 -4.52 -17.61
N VAL A 344 -10.86 -5.19 -16.85
CA VAL A 344 -11.39 -4.67 -15.58
C VAL A 344 -10.27 -4.45 -14.56
N ARG A 345 -9.34 -5.41 -14.40
CA ARG A 345 -8.17 -5.23 -13.53
C ARG A 345 -7.31 -4.05 -13.95
N ARG A 346 -7.08 -3.90 -15.26
CA ARG A 346 -6.33 -2.77 -15.81
C ARG A 346 -7.04 -1.44 -15.54
N PHE A 347 -8.36 -1.39 -15.71
CA PHE A 347 -9.17 -0.21 -15.43
C PHE A 347 -9.00 0.22 -13.97
N TYR A 348 -9.10 -0.71 -13.02
CA TYR A 348 -8.84 -0.47 -11.60
C TYR A 348 -7.45 0.05 -11.27
N ARG A 349 -6.45 -0.34 -12.06
CA ARG A 349 -5.06 0.10 -11.88
C ARG A 349 -4.80 1.49 -12.48
N GLU A 350 -5.48 1.81 -13.58
CA GLU A 350 -5.20 3.01 -14.37
C GLU A 350 -6.16 4.17 -14.08
N VAL A 351 -7.34 3.91 -13.49
CA VAL A 351 -8.37 4.92 -13.21
C VAL A 351 -8.51 5.12 -11.70
N GLU A 352 -8.20 6.35 -11.24
CA GLU A 352 -8.08 6.69 -9.81
C GLU A 352 -9.35 6.35 -9.02
N ASP A 353 -10.51 6.64 -9.55
CA ASP A 353 -11.78 6.48 -8.86
C ASP A 353 -12.55 5.23 -9.29
N ALA A 354 -11.90 4.25 -9.94
CA ALA A 354 -12.53 3.06 -10.54
C ALA A 354 -13.53 2.33 -9.61
N ARG A 355 -13.24 2.27 -8.30
CA ARG A 355 -14.12 1.67 -7.27
C ARG A 355 -15.50 2.33 -7.16
N PHE A 356 -15.65 3.56 -7.65
CA PHE A 356 -16.89 4.31 -7.64
C PHE A 356 -17.62 4.32 -9.00
N TRP A 357 -17.05 3.68 -10.01
CA TRP A 357 -17.72 3.47 -11.29
C TRP A 357 -18.73 2.33 -11.18
N GLU A 358 -19.75 2.34 -12.00
CA GLU A 358 -20.53 1.13 -12.27
C GLU A 358 -19.88 0.40 -13.44
N ILE A 359 -19.44 -0.84 -13.23
CA ILE A 359 -18.70 -1.60 -14.24
C ILE A 359 -19.56 -2.76 -14.73
N HIS A 360 -19.68 -2.88 -16.05
CA HIS A 360 -20.42 -3.94 -16.71
C HIS A 360 -19.48 -4.67 -17.69
N SER A 361 -19.15 -5.92 -17.40
CA SER A 361 -18.25 -6.74 -18.23
C SER A 361 -18.99 -7.91 -18.85
N PHE A 362 -18.87 -8.07 -20.16
CA PHE A 362 -19.62 -9.03 -20.97
C PHE A 362 -18.66 -10.09 -21.53
N GLU A 363 -18.93 -11.35 -21.23
CA GLU A 363 -18.15 -12.49 -21.72
C GLU A 363 -19.06 -13.68 -22.02
N PRO A 364 -19.31 -14.02 -23.29
CA PRO A 364 -20.21 -15.12 -23.65
C PRO A 364 -19.60 -16.52 -23.50
N HIS A 365 -18.27 -16.68 -23.47
CA HIS A 365 -17.65 -17.99 -23.39
C HIS A 365 -17.70 -18.51 -21.93
N PRO A 366 -18.39 -19.63 -21.63
CA PRO A 366 -18.68 -20.02 -20.23
C PRO A 366 -17.46 -20.21 -19.35
N VAL A 367 -16.34 -20.69 -19.91
CA VAL A 367 -15.09 -20.86 -19.15
C VAL A 367 -14.45 -19.52 -18.82
N CYS A 368 -14.47 -18.57 -19.78
CA CYS A 368 -13.90 -17.24 -19.61
C CYS A 368 -14.74 -16.45 -18.61
N PHE A 369 -16.07 -16.52 -18.75
CA PHE A 369 -17.02 -15.90 -17.84
C PHE A 369 -16.80 -16.30 -16.37
N ARG A 370 -16.60 -17.60 -16.10
CA ARG A 370 -16.27 -18.06 -14.74
C ARG A 370 -14.98 -17.44 -14.22
N LYS A 371 -13.95 -17.34 -15.07
CA LYS A 371 -12.67 -16.73 -14.68
C LYS A 371 -12.80 -15.22 -14.47
N LEU A 372 -13.54 -14.54 -15.32
CA LEU A 372 -13.90 -13.12 -15.15
C LEU A 372 -14.58 -12.91 -13.79
N CYS A 373 -15.60 -13.71 -13.45
CA CYS A 373 -16.28 -13.63 -12.16
C CYS A 373 -15.32 -13.89 -10.99
N GLU A 374 -14.45 -14.89 -11.09
CA GLU A 374 -13.46 -15.21 -10.06
C GLU A 374 -12.48 -14.03 -9.84
N VAL A 375 -11.95 -13.46 -10.93
CA VAL A 375 -10.97 -12.37 -10.90
C VAL A 375 -11.59 -11.06 -10.40
N THR A 376 -12.87 -10.84 -10.67
CA THR A 376 -13.60 -9.61 -10.30
C THR A 376 -14.43 -9.78 -9.03
N ARG A 377 -14.41 -10.94 -8.36
CA ARG A 377 -15.23 -11.25 -7.18
C ARG A 377 -15.10 -10.23 -6.03
N ARG A 378 -13.95 -9.56 -5.92
CA ARG A 378 -13.65 -8.54 -4.89
C ARG A 378 -14.11 -7.13 -5.28
N MET A 379 -14.47 -6.92 -6.54
CA MET A 379 -14.84 -5.62 -7.09
C MET A 379 -16.37 -5.47 -7.04
N LYS A 380 -16.89 -5.02 -5.90
CA LYS A 380 -18.34 -4.97 -5.59
C LYS A 380 -19.17 -4.15 -6.58
N ASN A 381 -18.54 -3.29 -7.37
CA ASN A 381 -19.14 -2.45 -8.40
C ASN A 381 -19.08 -3.06 -9.82
N VAL A 382 -18.58 -4.30 -9.97
CA VAL A 382 -18.51 -5.01 -11.24
C VAL A 382 -19.66 -5.99 -11.36
N SER A 383 -20.46 -5.84 -12.41
CA SER A 383 -21.46 -6.82 -12.84
C SER A 383 -20.92 -7.57 -14.06
N CYS A 384 -20.86 -8.90 -13.97
CA CYS A 384 -20.47 -9.77 -15.08
C CYS A 384 -21.71 -10.35 -15.75
N TYR A 385 -21.72 -10.41 -17.09
CA TYR A 385 -22.82 -10.96 -17.87
C TYR A 385 -22.33 -12.06 -18.82
N GLU A 386 -22.92 -13.26 -18.70
CA GLU A 386 -22.67 -14.40 -19.59
C GLU A 386 -23.50 -14.26 -20.87
N THR A 387 -23.27 -13.18 -21.62
CA THR A 387 -23.96 -12.86 -22.87
C THR A 387 -23.01 -12.13 -23.80
N ALA A 388 -23.19 -12.32 -25.10
CA ALA A 388 -22.51 -11.51 -26.10
C ALA A 388 -23.31 -10.23 -26.34
N MET A 389 -22.62 -9.11 -26.55
CA MET A 389 -23.25 -7.90 -27.04
C MET A 389 -23.33 -7.95 -28.57
N VAL A 390 -24.51 -7.68 -29.13
CA VAL A 390 -24.75 -7.64 -30.58
C VAL A 390 -25.37 -6.31 -31.00
N GLY A 391 -25.40 -6.05 -32.31
CA GLY A 391 -26.02 -4.84 -32.88
C GLY A 391 -27.55 -4.92 -32.91
N HIS A 392 -28.16 -4.50 -34.02
CA HIS A 392 -29.61 -4.36 -34.23
C HIS A 392 -30.48 -5.63 -34.10
N LEU A 393 -29.93 -6.78 -33.74
CA LEU A 393 -30.75 -7.96 -33.50
C LEU A 393 -31.32 -7.91 -32.09
N SER A 394 -32.63 -8.11 -31.96
CA SER A 394 -33.28 -8.35 -30.66
C SER A 394 -32.57 -9.48 -29.91
N ALA A 395 -32.56 -9.40 -28.58
CA ALA A 395 -32.00 -10.45 -27.72
C ALA A 395 -32.44 -11.86 -28.15
N GLY A 396 -31.52 -12.82 -28.05
CA GLY A 396 -31.69 -14.15 -28.65
C GLY A 396 -30.48 -15.05 -28.41
N SER A 397 -30.21 -15.97 -29.34
CA SER A 397 -28.99 -16.78 -29.35
C SER A 397 -28.22 -16.64 -30.67
N ARG A 398 -26.90 -16.79 -30.60
CA ARG A 398 -26.00 -16.88 -31.77
C ARG A 398 -24.95 -17.96 -31.56
N LEU A 399 -24.44 -18.49 -32.67
CA LEU A 399 -23.31 -19.41 -32.67
C LEU A 399 -22.01 -18.61 -32.50
N LEU A 400 -21.35 -18.78 -31.37
CA LEU A 400 -19.98 -18.35 -31.10
C LEU A 400 -19.02 -19.47 -31.50
N PHE A 401 -18.06 -19.16 -32.37
CA PHE A 401 -17.03 -20.12 -32.75
C PHE A 401 -15.82 -19.96 -31.83
N PRO A 402 -15.53 -20.92 -30.93
CA PRO A 402 -14.48 -20.78 -29.96
C PRO A 402 -13.10 -20.81 -30.62
N GLY A 403 -12.18 -19.99 -30.13
CA GLY A 403 -10.77 -20.13 -30.49
C GLY A 403 -10.14 -21.30 -29.73
N ASN A 404 -9.24 -22.04 -30.38
CA ASN A 404 -8.55 -23.18 -29.76
C ASN A 404 -7.27 -22.78 -29.00
N GLU A 405 -6.94 -21.49 -28.97
CA GLU A 405 -5.81 -20.97 -28.21
C GLU A 405 -6.31 -20.47 -26.84
N ASN A 406 -5.52 -20.73 -25.79
CA ASN A 406 -5.72 -20.30 -24.39
C ASN A 406 -7.18 -20.02 -24.00
N VAL A 407 -7.93 -21.06 -23.62
CA VAL A 407 -9.30 -20.96 -23.05
C VAL A 407 -10.13 -19.85 -23.70
N GLY A 408 -10.61 -20.08 -24.93
CA GLY A 408 -11.53 -19.17 -25.62
C GLY A 408 -10.88 -17.90 -26.19
N GLU A 409 -9.55 -17.73 -26.13
CA GLU A 409 -8.86 -16.64 -26.82
C GLU A 409 -9.11 -16.73 -28.33
N GLY A 410 -9.51 -15.62 -28.95
CA GLY A 410 -9.81 -15.57 -30.37
C GLY A 410 -11.19 -16.08 -30.78
N SER A 411 -12.09 -16.40 -29.82
CA SER A 411 -13.50 -16.73 -30.11
C SER A 411 -14.19 -15.61 -30.91
N THR A 412 -15.04 -15.95 -31.86
CA THR A 412 -15.63 -14.96 -32.79
C THR A 412 -17.01 -15.36 -33.29
N PHE A 413 -17.79 -14.38 -33.74
CA PHE A 413 -18.99 -14.60 -34.55
C PHE A 413 -18.69 -14.61 -36.05
N CYS A 414 -17.52 -14.13 -36.46
CA CYS A 414 -17.17 -13.98 -37.87
C CYS A 414 -16.73 -15.32 -38.47
N LEU A 415 -17.46 -15.78 -39.50
CA LEU A 415 -17.02 -16.89 -40.33
C LEU A 415 -15.77 -16.50 -41.14
N GLY A 416 -14.85 -17.44 -41.30
CA GLY A 416 -13.68 -17.26 -42.16
C GLY A 416 -12.56 -16.39 -41.55
N LYS A 417 -12.57 -16.18 -40.23
CA LYS A 417 -11.43 -15.62 -39.50
C LYS A 417 -10.19 -16.46 -39.75
N THR A 418 -9.09 -15.81 -40.13
CA THR A 418 -7.85 -16.45 -40.62
C THR A 418 -6.83 -16.77 -39.52
N THR A 419 -7.14 -16.43 -38.27
CA THR A 419 -6.22 -16.51 -37.11
C THR A 419 -6.93 -17.11 -35.88
N GLY A 420 -6.16 -17.50 -34.84
CA GLY A 420 -6.70 -17.97 -33.55
C GLY A 420 -7.22 -19.42 -33.53
N LYS A 421 -6.97 -20.19 -34.60
CA LYS A 421 -7.37 -21.61 -34.74
C LYS A 421 -8.84 -21.85 -34.35
N VAL A 422 -9.74 -21.03 -34.87
CA VAL A 422 -11.18 -21.10 -34.57
C VAL A 422 -11.76 -22.49 -34.90
N ASP A 423 -12.51 -23.06 -33.96
CA ASP A 423 -13.26 -24.28 -34.17
C ASP A 423 -14.65 -23.96 -34.75
N TYR A 424 -14.77 -24.08 -36.07
CA TYR A 424 -16.05 -23.94 -36.77
C TYR A 424 -16.94 -25.19 -36.70
N THR A 425 -16.40 -26.31 -36.21
CA THR A 425 -17.11 -27.59 -36.16
C THR A 425 -17.89 -27.78 -34.86
N ASN A 426 -17.47 -27.13 -33.78
CA ASN A 426 -18.12 -27.18 -32.47
C ASN A 426 -18.49 -25.77 -31.97
N PRO A 427 -19.43 -25.07 -32.62
CA PRO A 427 -19.87 -23.76 -32.14
C PRO A 427 -20.59 -23.87 -30.80
N LEU A 428 -20.44 -22.82 -29.98
CA LEU A 428 -21.21 -22.63 -28.76
C LEU A 428 -22.43 -21.78 -29.07
N GLU A 429 -23.63 -22.27 -28.74
CA GLU A 429 -24.81 -21.41 -28.73
C GLU A 429 -24.77 -20.51 -27.49
N VAL A 430 -24.69 -19.20 -27.69
CA VAL A 430 -24.58 -18.21 -26.61
C VAL A 430 -25.74 -17.22 -26.65
N VAL A 431 -26.16 -16.77 -25.48
CA VAL A 431 -27.17 -15.70 -25.35
C VAL A 431 -26.58 -14.40 -25.86
N THR A 432 -27.41 -13.60 -26.53
CA THR A 432 -27.06 -12.29 -27.06
C THR A 432 -27.96 -11.21 -26.49
N THR A 433 -27.38 -10.05 -26.19
CA THR A 433 -28.06 -8.84 -25.76
C THR A 433 -27.77 -7.73 -26.76
N ALA A 434 -28.79 -7.00 -27.20
CA ALA A 434 -28.61 -5.86 -28.10
C ALA A 434 -28.01 -4.67 -27.34
N ILE A 435 -27.03 -3.97 -27.93
CA ILE A 435 -26.39 -2.82 -27.28
C ILE A 435 -27.39 -1.69 -26.98
N GLY A 436 -28.32 -1.41 -27.90
CA GLY A 436 -29.37 -0.41 -27.69
C GLY A 436 -30.29 -0.75 -26.51
N GLU A 437 -30.70 -2.02 -26.38
CA GLU A 437 -31.53 -2.50 -25.27
C GLU A 437 -30.80 -2.38 -23.93
N PHE A 438 -29.51 -2.76 -23.88
CA PHE A 438 -28.71 -2.64 -22.66
C PHE A 438 -28.53 -1.18 -22.23
N LEU A 439 -28.18 -0.30 -23.18
CA LEU A 439 -28.00 1.11 -22.89
C LEU A 439 -29.32 1.76 -22.44
N ALA A 440 -30.44 1.48 -23.11
CA ALA A 440 -31.75 1.99 -22.69
C ALA A 440 -32.14 1.51 -21.29
N TRP A 441 -31.73 0.30 -20.89
CA TRP A 441 -31.98 -0.24 -19.57
C TRP A 441 -31.09 0.38 -18.48
N LYS A 442 -29.79 0.56 -18.74
CA LYS A 442 -28.80 0.91 -17.70
C LYS A 442 -28.38 2.37 -17.69
N ILE A 443 -28.42 3.04 -18.83
CA ILE A 443 -27.78 4.34 -19.04
C ILE A 443 -28.85 5.40 -19.25
N GLN A 444 -28.87 6.42 -18.39
CA GLN A 444 -29.70 7.60 -18.58
C GLN A 444 -28.96 8.63 -19.46
N PRO A 445 -29.64 9.35 -20.36
CA PRO A 445 -29.02 10.34 -21.25
C PRO A 445 -28.28 11.48 -20.53
N THR A 446 -28.56 11.71 -19.25
CA THR A 446 -27.94 12.75 -18.42
C THR A 446 -26.63 12.30 -17.74
N GLU A 447 -26.14 11.10 -18.05
CA GLU A 447 -24.91 10.57 -17.46
C GLU A 447 -23.67 11.10 -18.18
N HIS A 448 -22.83 11.82 -17.45
CA HIS A 448 -21.71 12.57 -18.02
C HIS A 448 -20.41 11.76 -18.16
N GLY A 449 -20.43 10.42 -18.05
CA GLY A 449 -19.19 9.63 -17.94
C GLY A 449 -19.32 8.15 -18.30
N VAL A 450 -20.00 7.81 -19.40
CA VAL A 450 -20.01 6.43 -19.91
C VAL A 450 -18.75 6.18 -20.74
N VAL A 451 -18.00 5.13 -20.44
CA VAL A 451 -16.82 4.69 -21.19
C VAL A 451 -17.10 3.29 -21.73
N LEU A 452 -16.94 3.12 -23.05
CA LEU A 452 -17.10 1.83 -23.73
C LEU A 452 -15.75 1.27 -24.14
N LYS A 453 -15.54 -0.02 -23.92
CA LYS A 453 -14.42 -0.80 -24.46
C LYS A 453 -14.97 -1.95 -25.29
N MET A 454 -14.44 -2.12 -26.50
CA MET A 454 -14.73 -3.23 -27.41
C MET A 454 -13.45 -3.98 -27.79
N ASN A 455 -13.36 -5.26 -27.41
CA ASN A 455 -12.36 -6.19 -27.91
C ASN A 455 -13.05 -7.55 -28.14
N ILE A 456 -13.65 -7.73 -29.31
CA ILE A 456 -14.54 -8.86 -29.61
C ILE A 456 -14.24 -9.50 -30.98
N GLU A 457 -12.97 -9.50 -31.35
CA GLU A 457 -12.43 -10.41 -32.36
C GLU A 457 -13.14 -10.36 -33.73
N GLY A 458 -13.50 -9.15 -34.18
CA GLY A 458 -14.11 -8.85 -35.47
C GLY A 458 -15.58 -8.42 -35.38
N ALA A 459 -16.27 -8.76 -34.29
CA ALA A 459 -17.66 -8.36 -34.10
C ALA A 459 -17.82 -6.86 -33.78
N GLU A 460 -16.72 -6.12 -33.55
CA GLU A 460 -16.77 -4.68 -33.26
C GLU A 460 -17.41 -3.86 -34.39
N TYR A 461 -17.24 -4.25 -35.67
CA TYR A 461 -17.84 -3.51 -36.79
C TYR A 461 -19.37 -3.57 -36.81
N GLU A 462 -19.94 -4.71 -36.39
CA GLU A 462 -21.39 -4.83 -36.25
C GLU A 462 -21.92 -3.87 -35.17
N LEU A 463 -21.24 -3.81 -34.02
CA LEU A 463 -21.60 -2.89 -32.94
C LEU A 463 -21.40 -1.42 -33.34
N MET A 464 -20.30 -1.09 -34.01
CA MET A 464 -20.03 0.27 -34.50
C MET A 464 -21.14 0.75 -35.44
N LYS A 465 -21.58 -0.11 -36.36
CA LYS A 465 -22.70 0.22 -37.25
C LYS A 465 -23.98 0.45 -36.45
N ALA A 466 -24.29 -0.40 -35.48
CA ALA A 466 -25.48 -0.25 -34.66
C ALA A 466 -25.49 1.04 -33.82
N ILE A 467 -24.34 1.38 -33.23
CA ILE A 467 -24.14 2.62 -32.48
C ILE A 467 -24.41 3.86 -33.36
N LEU A 468 -24.01 3.83 -34.64
CA LEU A 468 -24.27 4.93 -35.57
C LEU A 468 -25.73 5.00 -36.01
N ASP A 469 -26.28 3.87 -36.43
CA ASP A 469 -27.63 3.79 -37.01
C ASP A 469 -28.70 4.15 -35.97
N GLU A 470 -28.49 3.84 -34.68
CA GLU A 470 -29.37 4.20 -33.56
C GLU A 470 -28.97 5.51 -32.86
N ASN A 471 -27.95 6.23 -33.37
CA ASN A 471 -27.41 7.44 -32.76
C ASN A 471 -27.05 7.27 -31.26
N LEU A 472 -26.57 6.09 -30.86
CA LEU A 472 -26.17 5.79 -29.48
C LEU A 472 -24.83 6.43 -29.11
N ILE A 473 -24.07 6.91 -30.10
CA ILE A 473 -22.73 7.47 -29.92
C ILE A 473 -22.71 8.63 -28.91
N VAL A 474 -23.77 9.42 -28.87
CA VAL A 474 -23.93 10.58 -27.98
C VAL A 474 -24.03 10.22 -26.50
N LEU A 475 -24.22 8.94 -26.17
CA LEU A 475 -24.27 8.46 -24.79
C LEU A 475 -22.88 8.25 -24.18
N PHE A 476 -21.83 8.19 -25.01
CA PHE A 476 -20.48 7.89 -24.56
C PHE A 476 -19.66 9.16 -24.37
N SER A 477 -18.72 9.09 -23.43
CA SER A 477 -17.66 10.10 -23.27
C SER A 477 -16.36 9.63 -23.90
N GLN A 478 -16.07 8.32 -23.83
CA GLN A 478 -14.91 7.70 -24.46
C GLN A 478 -15.23 6.30 -24.99
N ILE A 479 -14.60 5.92 -26.10
CA ILE A 479 -14.73 4.59 -26.69
C ILE A 479 -13.34 4.05 -27.04
N TYR A 480 -13.01 2.87 -26.54
CA TYR A 480 -11.79 2.12 -26.83
C TYR A 480 -12.15 0.92 -27.71
N ILE A 481 -11.52 0.79 -28.88
CA ILE A 481 -11.82 -0.27 -29.84
C ILE A 481 -10.51 -0.95 -30.26
N GLN A 482 -10.41 -2.26 -30.03
CA GLN A 482 -9.39 -3.07 -30.69
C GLN A 482 -9.94 -3.56 -32.03
N THR A 483 -9.41 -3.01 -33.12
CA THR A 483 -9.83 -3.36 -34.48
C THR A 483 -9.10 -4.61 -34.95
N HIS A 484 -9.85 -5.63 -35.33
CA HIS A 484 -9.32 -6.91 -35.81
C HIS A 484 -9.35 -7.03 -37.32
N LYS A 485 -9.29 -5.90 -38.07
CA LYS A 485 -9.42 -5.91 -39.54
C LYS A 485 -8.51 -6.95 -40.20
N HIS A 486 -7.25 -7.03 -39.78
CA HIS A 486 -6.24 -7.95 -40.35
C HIS A 486 -6.53 -9.44 -40.08
N LYS A 487 -7.47 -9.76 -39.17
CA LYS A 487 -7.90 -11.13 -38.88
C LYS A 487 -9.10 -11.57 -39.74
N LEU A 488 -9.69 -10.64 -40.49
CA LEU A 488 -10.88 -10.87 -41.33
C LEU A 488 -10.51 -10.98 -42.81
N HIS A 489 -11.47 -11.37 -43.65
CA HIS A 489 -11.24 -11.52 -45.09
C HIS A 489 -10.98 -10.16 -45.76
N GLU A 490 -10.01 -10.11 -46.68
CA GLU A 490 -9.56 -8.86 -47.33
C GLU A 490 -10.68 -8.11 -48.04
N SER A 491 -11.67 -8.84 -48.57
CA SER A 491 -12.84 -8.24 -49.24
C SER A 491 -13.66 -7.31 -48.35
N ALA A 492 -13.54 -7.40 -47.03
CA ALA A 492 -14.25 -6.54 -46.08
C ALA A 492 -13.44 -5.31 -45.65
N PHE A 493 -12.14 -5.22 -46.01
CA PHE A 493 -11.24 -4.19 -45.46
C PHE A 493 -11.66 -2.77 -45.82
N GLU A 494 -12.06 -2.55 -47.07
CA GLU A 494 -12.49 -1.22 -47.53
C GLU A 494 -13.78 -0.78 -46.83
N ALA A 495 -14.74 -1.70 -46.67
CA ALA A 495 -15.99 -1.42 -45.96
C ALA A 495 -15.74 -1.12 -44.46
N HIS A 496 -14.85 -1.88 -43.82
CA HIS A 496 -14.46 -1.64 -42.43
C HIS A 496 -13.75 -0.31 -42.26
N LYS A 497 -12.81 0.04 -43.14
CA LYS A 497 -12.12 1.32 -43.13
C LYS A 497 -13.10 2.49 -43.27
N GLN A 498 -14.03 2.41 -44.22
CA GLN A 498 -15.07 3.43 -44.37
C GLN A 498 -15.96 3.54 -43.13
N LEU A 499 -16.25 2.43 -42.45
CA LEU A 499 -17.00 2.44 -41.19
C LEU A 499 -16.18 3.08 -40.04
N GLU A 500 -14.90 2.76 -39.92
CA GLU A 500 -13.98 3.36 -38.94
C GLU A 500 -13.91 4.89 -39.11
N GLU A 501 -13.79 5.37 -40.36
CA GLU A 501 -13.77 6.80 -40.70
C GLU A 501 -15.09 7.48 -40.34
N ARG A 502 -16.23 6.88 -40.72
CA ARG A 502 -17.57 7.38 -40.38
C ARG A 502 -17.79 7.43 -38.88
N PHE A 503 -17.37 6.38 -38.16
CA PHE A 503 -17.51 6.28 -36.71
C PHE A 503 -16.69 7.34 -35.99
N SER A 504 -15.43 7.52 -36.40
CA SER A 504 -14.53 8.54 -35.85
C SER A 504 -15.06 9.95 -36.07
N LYS A 505 -15.61 10.22 -37.27
CA LYS A 505 -16.24 11.51 -37.58
C LYS A 505 -17.46 11.78 -36.70
N ALA A 506 -18.37 10.80 -36.58
CA ALA A 506 -19.56 10.94 -35.75
C ALA A 506 -19.21 11.14 -34.26
N ALA A 507 -18.19 10.43 -33.76
CA ALA A 507 -17.68 10.63 -32.41
C ALA A 507 -17.14 12.05 -32.21
N GLN A 508 -16.33 12.55 -33.15
CA GLN A 508 -15.80 13.91 -33.11
C GLN A 508 -16.93 14.96 -33.08
N GLU A 509 -17.96 14.79 -33.90
CA GLU A 509 -19.14 15.66 -33.95
C GLU A 509 -19.94 15.62 -32.64
N ALA A 510 -19.99 14.46 -31.97
CA ALA A 510 -20.63 14.27 -30.68
C ALA A 510 -19.73 14.65 -29.47
N GLY A 511 -18.48 15.07 -29.69
CA GLY A 511 -17.54 15.39 -28.62
C GLY A 511 -17.00 14.17 -27.86
N VAL A 512 -17.07 12.98 -28.46
CA VAL A 512 -16.65 11.70 -27.89
C VAL A 512 -15.22 11.39 -28.29
N GLN A 513 -14.39 10.97 -27.33
CA GLN A 513 -13.02 10.53 -27.61
C GLN A 513 -13.01 9.08 -28.07
N VAL A 514 -12.37 8.78 -29.19
CA VAL A 514 -12.27 7.41 -29.71
C VAL A 514 -10.82 7.00 -29.87
N PHE A 515 -10.50 5.83 -29.33
CA PHE A 515 -9.18 5.21 -29.39
C PHE A 515 -9.29 3.88 -30.14
N MET A 516 -8.95 3.86 -31.42
CA MET A 516 -8.91 2.64 -32.23
C MET A 516 -7.47 2.14 -32.36
N THR A 517 -7.23 0.86 -32.07
CA THR A 517 -5.90 0.25 -32.17
C THR A 517 -5.97 -1.16 -32.77
N GLU A 518 -4.95 -1.55 -33.52
CA GLU A 518 -4.84 -2.93 -34.04
C GLU A 518 -4.15 -3.89 -33.05
N LYS A 519 -3.33 -3.36 -32.15
CA LYS A 519 -2.43 -4.13 -31.27
C LYS A 519 -2.65 -3.78 -29.80
N GLY A 520 -3.64 -4.41 -29.20
CA GLY A 520 -3.95 -4.26 -27.77
C GLY A 520 -4.43 -2.86 -27.41
N MET A 521 -5.02 -2.72 -26.22
CA MET A 521 -5.62 -1.45 -25.82
C MET A 521 -4.57 -0.42 -25.39
N ALA A 522 -4.80 0.84 -25.78
CA ALA A 522 -4.10 1.99 -25.22
C ALA A 522 -4.30 2.06 -23.68
N LYS A 523 -3.45 2.82 -22.97
CA LYS A 523 -3.69 3.15 -21.55
C LYS A 523 -5.01 3.91 -21.44
N PHE A 524 -5.78 3.60 -20.39
CA PHE A 524 -6.98 4.38 -20.09
C PHE A 524 -6.57 5.82 -19.81
N GLN A 525 -7.13 6.75 -20.58
CA GLN A 525 -6.92 8.16 -20.35
C GLN A 525 -7.87 8.62 -19.24
N CYS A 526 -7.30 8.93 -18.08
CA CYS A 526 -8.06 9.63 -17.05
C CYS A 526 -8.42 11.00 -17.62
N SER A 527 -9.70 11.23 -17.91
CA SER A 527 -10.16 12.58 -18.23
C SER A 527 -9.86 13.41 -16.99
N GLN A 528 -8.98 14.42 -17.12
CA GLN A 528 -8.82 15.42 -16.07
C GLN A 528 -10.14 16.17 -16.01
N SER A 529 -11.01 15.75 -15.08
CA SER A 529 -12.31 16.38 -14.81
C SER A 529 -12.14 17.68 -14.06
#